data_AF-A0A179T039-F1
#
_entry.id   AF-A0A179T039-F1
#
_cell.length_a   1.000
_cell.length_b   1.000
_cell.length_c   1.000
_cell.angle_alpha   90.00
_cell.angle_beta   90.00
_cell.angle_gamma   90.00
#
_symmetry.space_group_name_H-M   'P 1'
#
loop_
_entity.id
_entity.type
_entity.pdbx_description
1 polymer ?
#
loop_
_entity_poly.entity_id
_entity_poly.type
_entity_poly.pdbx_seq_one_letter_code
_entity_poly.pdbx_strand_id
1 'polypeptide(L)' 'MISIDSVIEEYRKKMLITAKENGIDSHLTLIASQNLDQLLNIKMNKKSVKLTKKRLNNFLLHQ' A
#
# COMPACT_ATOMS: atom_id res chain seq x y z
N MET A 1 11.91 2.37 -13.93
CA MET A 1 11.04 3.03 -12.93
C MET A 1 10.69 2.03 -11.85
N ILE A 2 11.03 2.31 -10.60
CA ILE A 2 10.63 1.45 -9.46
C ILE A 2 9.11 1.59 -9.30
N SER A 3 8.38 0.47 -9.25
CA SER A 3 6.92 0.48 -9.12
C SER A 3 6.52 0.51 -7.65
N ILE A 4 5.33 1.03 -7.34
CA ILE A 4 4.81 0.98 -5.96
C ILE A 4 4.68 -0.47 -5.47
N ASP A 5 4.44 -1.41 -6.38
CA ASP A 5 4.37 -2.84 -6.09
C ASP A 5 5.72 -3.41 -5.64
N SER A 6 6.83 -3.04 -6.30
CA SER A 6 8.16 -3.51 -5.88
C SER A 6 8.57 -2.94 -4.52
N VAL A 7 8.17 -1.71 -4.20
CA VAL A 7 8.40 -1.10 -2.89
C VAL A 7 7.58 -1.82 -1.80
N ILE A 8 6.31 -2.13 -2.07
CA ILE A 8 5.45 -2.88 -1.13
C ILE A 8 6.06 -4.25 -0.82
N GLU A 9 6.56 -4.97 -1.83
CA GLU A 9 7.19 -6.28 -1.62
C GLU A 9 8.46 -6.20 -0.77
N GLU A 10 9.27 -5.14 -0.93
CA GLU A 10 10.43 -4.93 -0.08
C GLU A 10 10.03 -4.70 1.39
N TYR A 11 9.00 -3.90 1.63
CA TYR A 11 8.51 -3.62 2.99
C TYR A 11 7.86 -4.85 3.64
N ARG A 12 7.18 -5.70 2.85
CA ARG A 12 6.70 -7.02 3.33
C ARG A 12 7.85 -7.88 3.82
N LYS A 13 8.93 -7.96 3.04
CA LYS A 13 10.13 -8.73 3.44
C LYS A 13 10.76 -8.15 4.69
N LYS A 14 10.90 -6.83 4.78
CA LYS A 14 11.44 -6.15 5.96
C LYS A 14 10.60 -6.44 7.21
N MET A 15 9.27 -6.30 7.14
CA MET A 15 8.38 -6.62 8.26
C MET A 15 8.52 -8.08 8.70
N LEU A 16 8.58 -9.03 7.74
CA LEU A 16 8.75 -10.45 8.06
C LEU A 16 10.09 -10.73 8.76
N ILE A 17 11.17 -10.09 8.30
CA ILE A 17 12.49 -10.21 8.93
C ILE A 17 12.45 -9.62 10.35
N THR A 18 11.92 -8.41 10.50
CA THR A 18 11.79 -7.75 11.81
C THR A 18 10.97 -8.58 12.80
N ALA A 19 9.85 -9.17 12.35
CA ALA A 19 9.02 -10.04 13.16
C ALA A 19 9.73 -11.33 13.58
N LYS A 20 10.55 -11.91 12.68
CA LYS A 20 11.36 -13.10 13.00
C LYS A 20 12.46 -12.79 14.01
N GLU A 21 13.10 -11.64 13.89
CA GLU A 21 14.24 -11.25 14.74
C GLU A 21 13.81 -10.71 16.10
N ASN A 22 12.74 -9.92 16.16
CA ASN A 22 12.32 -9.18 17.35
C ASN A 22 11.03 -9.72 17.98
N GLY A 23 10.32 -10.62 17.30
CA GLY A 23 8.99 -11.08 17.69
C GLY A 23 7.88 -10.23 17.06
N ILE A 24 6.71 -10.85 16.89
CA ILE A 24 5.56 -10.20 16.25
C ILE A 24 5.00 -9.03 17.07
N ASP A 25 5.10 -9.13 18.40
CA ASP A 25 4.60 -8.12 19.34
C ASP A 25 5.62 -7.00 19.64
N SER A 26 6.79 -7.03 19.00
CA SER A 26 7.80 -5.98 19.18
C SER A 26 7.34 -4.64 18.61
N HIS A 27 7.72 -3.57 19.30
CA HIS A 27 7.52 -2.21 18.83
C HIS A 27 8.12 -1.98 17.43
N LEU A 28 9.25 -2.62 17.11
CA LEU A 28 9.87 -2.53 15.78
C LEU A 28 9.01 -3.19 14.69
N THR A 29 8.40 -4.34 15.02
CA THR A 29 7.48 -5.02 14.11
C THR A 29 6.21 -4.20 13.89
N LEU A 30 5.70 -3.53 14.94
CA LEU A 30 4.59 -2.60 14.82
C LEU A 30 4.91 -1.43 13.86
N ILE A 31 6.07 -0.79 14.01
CA ILE A 31 6.51 0.28 13.11
C ILE A 31 6.60 -0.22 11.67
N ALA A 32 7.20 -1.41 11.46
CA ALA A 32 7.30 -2.01 10.14
C ALA A 32 5.92 -2.28 9.51
N SER A 33 4.95 -2.75 10.31
CA SER A 33 3.56 -2.95 9.88
C SER A 33 2.90 -1.62 9.47
N GLN A 34 3.02 -0.58 10.30
CA GLN A 34 2.44 0.73 10.03
C GLN A 34 2.98 1.35 8.74
N ASN A 35 4.29 1.20 8.48
CA ASN A 35 4.90 1.66 7.24
C ASN A 35 4.36 0.91 6.01
N LEU A 36 4.17 -0.40 6.12
CA LEU A 36 3.58 -1.21 5.05
C LEU A 36 2.12 -0.79 4.79
N ASP A 37 1.34 -0.54 5.83
CA ASP A 37 -0.05 -0.10 5.72
C ASP A 37 -0.17 1.26 5.01
N GLN A 38 0.72 2.20 5.33
CA GLN A 38 0.77 3.49 4.63
C GLN A 38 1.01 3.32 3.12
N LEU A 39 1.93 2.44 2.72
CA LEU A 39 2.20 2.15 1.30
C LEU A 39 1.00 1.51 0.60
N LEU A 40 0.31 0.58 1.28
CA LEU A 40 -0.92 -0.03 0.78
C LEU A 40 -2.03 1.01 0.61
N ASN A 41 -2.19 1.91 1.57
CA ASN A 41 -3.15 3.01 1.51
C ASN A 41 -2.85 3.94 0.34
N ILE A 42 -1.59 4.29 0.09
CA ILE A 42 -1.20 5.10 -1.08
C ILE A 42 -1.57 4.38 -2.39
N LYS A 43 -1.30 3.08 -2.48
CA LYS A 43 -1.65 2.27 -3.66
C LYS A 43 -3.16 2.20 -3.86
N MET A 44 -3.93 2.02 -2.79
CA MET A 44 -5.40 2.01 -2.85
C MET A 44 -5.96 3.38 -3.22
N ASN A 45 -5.43 4.48 -2.67
CA ASN A 45 -5.90 5.83 -2.97
C ASN A 45 -5.55 6.26 -4.40
N LYS A 46 -4.41 5.82 -4.93
CA LYS A 46 -4.10 5.97 -6.37
C LYS A 46 -5.09 5.19 -7.25
N LYS A 47 -5.58 4.03 -6.80
CA LYS A 47 -6.61 3.25 -7.51
C LYS A 47 -8.00 3.88 -7.41
N SER A 48 -8.38 4.42 -6.24
CA SER A 48 -9.68 5.05 -6.02
C SER A 48 -9.87 6.27 -6.92
N VAL A 49 -8.87 7.18 -6.99
CA VAL A 49 -8.90 8.34 -7.90
C VAL A 49 -9.08 7.93 -9.37
N LYS A 50 -8.44 6.83 -9.78
CA LYS A 50 -8.54 6.31 -11.16
C LYS A 50 -9.93 5.74 -11.45
N LEU A 51 -10.56 5.08 -10.48
CA LEU A 51 -11.93 4.57 -10.57
C LEU A 51 -12.96 5.69 -10.59
N THR A 52 -12.80 6.73 -9.76
CA THR A 52 -13.72 7.88 -9.73
C THR A 52 -13.68 8.65 -11.05
N LYS A 53 -12.49 8.90 -11.63
CA LYS A 53 -12.38 9.52 -12.96
C LYS A 53 -13.07 8.70 -14.05
N LYS A 54 -12.90 7.37 -14.04
CA LYS A 54 -13.53 6.50 -15.03
C LYS A 54 -15.06 6.52 -14.92
N ARG A 55 -15.59 6.52 -13.69
CA ARG A 55 -17.03 6.58 -13.43
C ARG A 55 -17.63 7.95 -13.80
N LEU A 56 -16.91 9.05 -13.54
CA LEU A 56 -17.33 10.40 -13.93
C LEU A 56 -17.38 10.56 -15.46
N ASN A 57 -16.33 10.12 -16.16
CA ASN A 57 -16.30 10.16 -17.63
C ASN A 57 -17.44 9.34 -18.26
N ASN A 58 -17.75 8.18 -17.69
CA ASN A 58 -18.86 7.35 -18.18
C ASN A 58 -20.24 7.98 -17.92
N PHE A 59 -20.36 8.81 -16.89
CA PHE A 59 -21.58 9.56 -16.60
C PHE A 59 -21.74 10.79 -17.51
N LEU A 60 -20.63 11.45 -17.86
CA LEU A 60 -20.61 12.60 -18.76
C LEU A 60 -20.78 12.23 -20.25
N LEU A 61 -20.46 11.00 -20.65
CA LEU A 61 -20.63 10.49 -22.02
C LEU A 61 -22.06 9.97 -22.32
N HIS A 62 -22.96 10.00 -21.35
CA HIS A 62 -24.36 9.57 -21.47
C HIS A 62 -25.37 10.69 -21.18
N GLN A 63 -24.94 11.95 -21.24
CA GLN A 63 -25.81 13.13 -21.41
C GLN A 63 -25.60 13.68 -22.82
#